data_AF-A0AAD8GJ12-F1
#
_entry.id   AF-A0AAD8GJ12-F1
#
_cell.length_a   1.000
_cell.length_b   1.000
_cell.length_c   1.000
_cell.angle_alpha   90.00
_cell.angle_beta   90.00
_cell.angle_gamma   90.00
#
_symmetry.space_group_name_H-M   'P 1'
#
loop_
_entity.id
_entity.type
_entity.pdbx_description
1 polymer ?
#
loop_
_entity_poly.entity_id
_entity_poly.type
_entity_poly.pdbx_seq_one_letter_code
_entity_poly.pdbx_strand_id
1 'polypeptide(L)'
;HCMHELIPSFGQEGISDTQSSINTGGDFLVQRRREGQFGLPQISVSRHQLQIFVSRGYTGKRIAEHLGCSVSYIYKRLKAEGLSPRDKYSNITDNELDTEVKSLHSQYPNAEAEMMNGYLRAKGIFVQRQRIRMSLNSIDPVSSAGRWAQVINRRSYHVPSPNSMWHMDGHRKLIRWGFVIHDSDERNITG
;
A
#
# COMPACT_ATOMS: atom_id res chain seq x y z
N HIS A 1 -33.13 -33.66 22.34
CA HIS A 1 -33.96 -32.86 21.42
C HIS A 1 -33.04 -31.85 20.76
N CYS A 2 -32.55 -32.20 19.58
CA CYS A 2 -31.58 -31.42 18.81
C CYS A 2 -32.41 -30.53 17.87
N MET A 3 -32.42 -29.22 18.11
CA MET A 3 -33.11 -28.27 17.23
C MET A 3 -32.14 -27.83 16.14
N HIS A 4 -32.57 -28.09 14.91
CA HIS A 4 -31.91 -27.88 13.65
C HIS A 4 -32.68 -26.74 12.96
N GLU A 5 -32.11 -25.53 12.86
CA GLU A 5 -32.62 -24.46 11.98
C GLU A 5 -31.41 -23.77 11.34
N LEU A 6 -31.06 -24.16 10.10
CA LEU A 6 -31.52 -23.57 8.83
C LEU A 6 -30.78 -22.28 8.46
N ILE A 7 -29.60 -22.49 7.86
CA ILE A 7 -28.91 -21.51 7.01
C ILE A 7 -29.69 -21.42 5.69
N PRO A 8 -30.08 -20.23 5.20
CA PRO A 8 -30.70 -20.11 3.89
C PRO A 8 -29.67 -20.38 2.78
N SER A 9 -29.96 -21.41 1.98
CA SER A 9 -29.32 -21.73 0.72
C SER A 9 -29.54 -20.61 -0.30
N PHE A 10 -28.48 -19.84 -0.61
CA PHE A 10 -28.49 -18.96 -1.77
C PHE A 10 -28.17 -19.78 -3.02
N GLY A 11 -29.14 -19.82 -3.94
CA GLY A 11 -29.09 -20.55 -5.20
C GLY A 11 -27.95 -20.08 -6.09
N GLN A 12 -27.31 -21.06 -6.72
CA GLN A 12 -26.41 -20.87 -7.85
C GLN A 12 -27.25 -20.62 -9.11
N GLU A 13 -27.25 -19.38 -9.59
CA GLU A 13 -27.58 -19.06 -10.98
C GLU A 13 -26.33 -18.47 -11.62
N GLY A 14 -25.89 -19.11 -12.70
CA GLY A 14 -24.57 -18.95 -13.28
C GLY A 14 -24.33 -17.56 -13.89
N ILE A 15 -23.19 -16.99 -13.53
CA ILE A 15 -22.49 -15.99 -14.31
C ILE A 15 -21.13 -16.59 -14.62
N SER A 16 -20.88 -16.83 -15.91
CA SER A 16 -19.65 -17.35 -16.46
C SER A 16 -18.52 -16.34 -16.30
N ASP A 17 -17.93 -16.29 -15.10
CA ASP A 17 -16.73 -15.51 -14.86
C ASP A 17 -15.52 -16.29 -15.37
N THR A 18 -15.06 -15.85 -16.54
CA THR A 18 -13.76 -16.22 -17.10
C THR A 18 -12.70 -15.77 -16.10
N GLN A 19 -12.24 -16.68 -15.25
CA GLN A 19 -11.11 -16.46 -14.36
C GLN A 19 -9.85 -16.23 -15.20
N SER A 20 -9.59 -14.98 -15.58
CA SER A 20 -8.24 -14.59 -15.99
C SER A 20 -7.43 -14.35 -14.72
N SER A 21 -6.87 -15.43 -14.19
CA SER A 21 -5.77 -15.38 -13.21
C SER A 21 -4.55 -14.80 -13.91
N ILE A 22 -4.41 -13.47 -13.92
CA ILE A 22 -3.26 -12.81 -14.54
C ILE A 22 -2.11 -12.84 -13.55
N ASN A 23 -1.12 -13.67 -13.83
CA ASN A 23 0.15 -13.77 -13.11
C ASN A 23 0.80 -12.39 -12.97
N THR A 24 0.87 -11.86 -11.74
CA THR A 24 1.51 -10.58 -11.39
C THR A 24 3.04 -10.56 -11.59
N GLY A 25 3.64 -11.58 -12.22
CA GLY A 25 5.08 -11.74 -12.39
C GLY A 25 5.64 -11.49 -13.80
N GLY A 26 4.81 -11.37 -14.85
CA GLY A 26 5.30 -11.49 -16.23
C GLY A 26 4.90 -10.41 -17.25
N ASP A 27 3.78 -9.70 -17.07
CA ASP A 27 3.12 -9.03 -18.21
C ASP A 27 3.56 -7.59 -18.50
N PHE A 28 4.50 -7.03 -17.75
CA PHE A 28 5.01 -5.66 -17.97
C PHE A 28 6.45 -5.62 -18.47
N LEU A 29 6.90 -6.66 -19.19
CA LEU A 29 8.21 -6.65 -19.82
C LEU A 29 8.25 -5.59 -20.92
N VAL A 30 9.04 -4.53 -20.70
CA VAL A 30 9.32 -3.54 -21.74
C VAL A 30 10.13 -4.22 -22.84
N GLN A 31 9.55 -4.28 -24.04
CA GLN A 31 10.27 -4.74 -25.21
C GLN A 31 11.42 -3.78 -25.52
N ARG A 32 12.64 -4.31 -25.58
CA ARG A 32 13.83 -3.60 -26.03
C ARG A 32 13.91 -3.76 -27.54
N ARG A 33 13.55 -2.72 -28.29
CA ARG A 33 13.56 -2.79 -29.75
C ARG A 33 15.01 -2.63 -30.26
N ARG A 34 15.53 -3.63 -30.97
CA ARG A 34 16.87 -3.60 -31.59
C ARG A 34 16.78 -3.02 -33.00
N GLU A 35 16.60 -1.72 -33.11
CA GLU A 35 16.68 -1.02 -34.38
C GLU A 35 18.07 -0.34 -34.46
N GLY A 36 19.10 -1.12 -34.82
CA GLY A 36 20.46 -0.59 -35.06
C GLY A 36 21.61 -1.53 -34.68
N GLN A 37 22.70 -1.48 -35.46
CA GLN A 37 23.93 -2.26 -35.22
C GLN A 37 24.80 -1.73 -34.07
N PHE A 38 24.51 -0.53 -33.53
CA PHE A 38 25.31 0.10 -32.47
C PHE A 38 24.45 0.85 -31.44
N GLY A 39 24.74 0.65 -30.14
CA GLY A 39 24.11 1.36 -29.01
C GLY A 39 23.25 0.51 -28.07
N LEU A 40 22.92 1.05 -26.90
CA LEU A 40 22.00 0.42 -25.93
C LEU A 40 20.58 0.40 -26.54
N PRO A 41 19.89 -0.75 -26.60
CA PRO A 41 18.59 -0.84 -27.26
C PRO A 41 17.57 0.13 -26.65
N GLN A 42 16.80 0.82 -27.49
CA GLN A 42 15.77 1.72 -27.03
C GLN A 42 14.67 0.95 -26.29
N ILE A 43 14.39 1.42 -25.09
CA ILE A 43 13.25 1.01 -24.28
C ILE A 43 11.99 1.61 -24.93
N SER A 44 11.05 0.78 -25.38
CA SER A 44 9.77 1.25 -25.90
C SER A 44 8.66 1.02 -24.87
N VAL A 45 8.35 2.05 -24.06
CA VAL A 45 7.18 2.04 -23.17
C VAL A 45 5.95 2.52 -23.93
N SER A 46 4.91 1.69 -24.00
CA SER A 46 3.66 2.04 -24.68
C SER A 46 2.81 3.03 -23.88
N ARG A 47 1.99 3.82 -24.58
CA ARG A 47 1.00 4.73 -23.95
C ARG A 47 0.05 3.97 -23.04
N HIS A 48 -0.45 2.81 -23.49
CA HIS A 48 -1.40 2.00 -22.73
C HIS A 48 -0.82 1.52 -21.39
N GLN A 49 0.45 1.08 -21.38
CA GLN A 49 1.14 0.73 -20.14
C GLN A 49 1.21 1.93 -19.18
N LEU A 50 1.58 3.12 -19.68
CA LEU A 50 1.61 4.33 -18.85
C LEU A 50 0.23 4.70 -18.31
N GLN A 51 -0.82 4.55 -19.11
CA GLN A 51 -2.20 4.79 -18.66
C GLN A 51 -2.60 3.86 -17.52
N ILE A 52 -2.30 2.56 -17.60
CA ILE A 52 -2.57 1.59 -16.53
C ILE A 52 -1.84 2.00 -15.24
N PHE A 53 -0.58 2.39 -15.33
CA PHE A 53 0.17 2.78 -14.14
C PHE A 53 -0.37 4.07 -13.51
N VAL A 54 -0.73 5.05 -14.34
CA VAL A 54 -1.30 6.32 -13.86
C VAL A 54 -2.68 6.10 -13.25
N SER A 55 -3.55 5.29 -13.87
CA SER A 55 -4.88 4.99 -13.34
C SER A 55 -4.84 4.20 -12.03
N ARG A 56 -3.81 3.38 -11.84
CA ARG A 56 -3.53 2.70 -10.55
C ARG A 56 -2.83 3.60 -9.53
N GLY A 57 -2.58 4.87 -9.85
CA GLY A 57 -2.02 5.86 -8.95
C GLY A 57 -0.51 5.73 -8.67
N TYR A 58 0.24 5.05 -9.55
CA TYR A 58 1.69 4.93 -9.39
C TYR A 58 2.40 6.27 -9.63
N THR A 59 3.42 6.55 -8.81
CA THR A 59 4.31 7.70 -9.04
C THR A 59 5.29 7.40 -10.16
N GLY A 60 5.78 8.43 -10.87
CA GLY A 60 6.77 8.24 -11.93
C GLY A 60 8.02 7.46 -11.49
N LYS A 61 8.42 7.59 -10.21
CA LYS A 61 9.49 6.79 -9.61
C LYS A 61 9.15 5.30 -9.58
N ARG A 62 7.96 4.94 -9.08
CA ARG A 62 7.53 3.53 -9.04
C ARG A 62 7.30 2.95 -10.43
N ILE A 63 6.82 3.75 -11.36
CA ILE A 63 6.70 3.33 -12.77
C ILE A 63 8.09 2.97 -13.31
N ALA A 64 9.10 3.80 -13.06
CA ALA A 64 10.48 3.51 -13.45
C ALA A 64 11.03 2.24 -12.80
N GLU A 65 10.77 2.03 -11.50
CA GLU A 65 11.15 0.80 -10.78
C GLU A 65 10.49 -0.44 -11.41
N HIS A 66 9.19 -0.40 -11.69
CA HIS A 66 8.46 -1.50 -12.32
C HIS A 66 8.92 -1.79 -13.75
N LEU A 67 9.26 -0.76 -14.51
CA LEU A 67 9.65 -0.88 -15.92
C LEU A 67 11.16 -1.06 -16.12
N GLY A 68 11.97 -1.01 -15.05
CA GLY A 68 13.44 -1.08 -15.14
C GLY A 68 14.05 0.08 -15.93
N CYS A 69 13.45 1.27 -15.86
CA CYS A 69 13.79 2.44 -16.65
C CYS A 69 14.32 3.59 -15.78
N SER A 70 14.97 4.58 -16.39
CA SER A 70 15.31 5.82 -15.68
C SER A 70 14.05 6.64 -15.38
N VAL A 71 14.00 7.26 -14.19
CA VAL A 71 12.88 8.12 -13.77
C VAL A 71 12.69 9.30 -14.74
N SER A 72 13.80 9.87 -15.25
CA SER A 72 13.78 10.95 -16.24
C SER A 72 13.12 10.53 -17.55
N TYR A 73 13.41 9.31 -18.03
CA TYR A 73 12.76 8.77 -19.22
C TYR A 73 11.24 8.65 -19.05
N ILE A 74 10.78 8.15 -17.89
CA ILE A 74 9.35 8.04 -17.59
C ILE A 74 8.66 9.41 -17.58
N TYR A 75 9.23 10.42 -16.91
CA TYR A 75 8.63 11.76 -16.92
C TYR A 75 8.61 12.41 -18.31
N LYS A 76 9.66 12.22 -19.12
CA LYS A 76 9.68 12.67 -20.52
C LYS A 76 8.57 11.99 -21.34
N ARG A 77 8.41 10.67 -21.18
CA ARG A 77 7.41 9.89 -21.92
C ARG A 77 5.99 10.24 -21.51
N LEU A 78 5.73 10.37 -20.20
CA LEU A 78 4.44 10.83 -19.66
C LEU A 78 4.05 12.20 -20.22
N LYS A 79 5.00 13.16 -20.24
CA LYS A 79 4.76 14.50 -20.81
C LYS A 79 4.43 14.43 -22.30
N ALA A 80 5.15 13.61 -23.08
CA ALA A 80 4.92 13.44 -24.51
C ALA A 80 3.53 12.85 -24.81
N GLU A 81 3.03 11.97 -23.94
CA GLU A 81 1.70 11.34 -24.06
C GLU A 81 0.57 12.17 -23.43
N GLY A 82 0.88 13.33 -22.83
CA GLY A 82 -0.09 14.16 -22.12
C GLY A 82 -0.62 13.55 -20.82
N LEU A 83 0.10 12.60 -20.23
CA LEU A 83 -0.27 11.94 -18.98
C LEU A 83 0.50 12.56 -17.81
N SER A 84 -0.20 12.85 -16.71
CA SER A 84 0.43 13.37 -15.50
C SER A 84 0.24 12.41 -14.32
N PRO A 85 1.31 11.99 -13.62
CA PRO A 85 1.20 11.24 -12.38
C PRO A 85 0.50 12.01 -11.24
N ARG A 86 0.27 13.31 -11.42
CA ARG A 86 -0.47 14.15 -10.48
C ARG A 86 -1.98 13.95 -10.63
N ASP A 87 -2.43 13.46 -11.78
CA ASP A 87 -3.86 13.23 -12.10
C ASP A 87 -4.36 11.90 -11.52
N LYS A 88 -3.62 11.34 -10.56
CA LYS A 88 -3.98 10.11 -9.86
C LYS A 88 -5.17 10.30 -8.92
N TYR A 89 -5.51 11.52 -8.52
CA TYR A 89 -6.59 11.75 -7.58
C TYR A 89 -7.94 11.76 -8.31
N SER A 90 -8.92 11.03 -7.77
CA SER A 90 -10.28 11.00 -8.29
C SER A 90 -10.98 12.34 -8.05
N ASN A 91 -11.77 12.78 -9.02
CA ASN A 91 -12.64 13.94 -8.88
C ASN A 91 -13.90 13.58 -8.09
N ILE A 92 -13.73 13.39 -6.78
CA ILE A 92 -14.80 13.09 -5.82
C ILE A 92 -15.04 14.30 -4.92
N THR A 93 -16.31 14.63 -4.68
CA THR A 93 -16.68 15.72 -3.77
C THR A 93 -16.47 15.34 -2.31
N ASP A 94 -16.38 16.32 -1.41
CA ASP A 94 -16.21 16.02 0.03
C ASP A 94 -17.44 15.30 0.61
N ASN A 95 -18.65 15.61 0.15
CA ASN A 95 -19.88 14.97 0.60
C ASN A 95 -19.96 13.48 0.20
N GLU A 96 -19.57 13.16 -1.03
CA GLU A 96 -19.49 11.77 -1.51
C GLU A 96 -18.42 10.99 -0.75
N LEU A 97 -17.26 11.62 -0.52
CA LEU A 97 -16.19 11.04 0.27
C LEU A 97 -16.64 10.73 1.70
N ASP A 98 -17.34 11.66 2.35
CA ASP A 98 -17.86 11.47 3.71
C ASP A 98 -18.86 10.32 3.78
N THR A 99 -19.68 10.15 2.74
CA THR A 99 -20.64 9.04 2.65
C THR A 99 -19.91 7.69 2.56
N GLU A 100 -18.89 7.61 1.71
CA GLU A 100 -18.05 6.41 1.57
C GLU A 100 -17.26 6.09 2.85
N VAL A 101 -16.65 7.10 3.47
CA VAL A 101 -15.90 6.93 4.71
C VAL A 101 -16.84 6.53 5.86
N LYS A 102 -18.05 7.10 5.95
CA LYS A 102 -19.08 6.66 6.92
C LYS A 102 -19.45 5.20 6.74
N SER A 103 -19.70 4.78 5.49
CA SER A 103 -20.02 3.39 5.19
C SER A 103 -18.88 2.44 5.59
N LEU A 104 -17.63 2.81 5.29
CA LEU A 104 -16.46 1.99 5.65
C LEU A 104 -16.21 1.98 7.16
N HIS A 105 -16.40 3.12 7.83
CA HIS A 105 -16.24 3.25 9.27
C HIS A 105 -17.28 2.43 10.05
N SER A 106 -18.51 2.34 9.54
CA SER A 106 -19.54 1.45 10.09
C SER A 106 -19.12 -0.03 10.04
N GLN A 107 -18.45 -0.45 8.96
CA GLN A 107 -17.96 -1.83 8.81
C GLN A 107 -16.69 -2.09 9.63
N TYR A 108 -15.82 -1.08 9.72
CA TYR A 108 -14.52 -1.15 10.38
C TYR A 108 -14.31 0.03 11.34
N PRO A 109 -14.92 -0.02 12.55
CA PRO A 109 -14.90 1.11 13.49
C PRO A 109 -13.50 1.49 13.97
N ASN A 110 -12.57 0.53 14.01
CA ASN A 110 -11.20 0.77 14.46
C ASN A 110 -10.24 1.17 13.33
N ALA A 111 -10.70 1.21 12.07
CA ALA A 111 -9.84 1.48 10.92
C ALA A 111 -9.33 2.93 10.91
N GLU A 112 -8.02 3.07 10.80
CA GLU A 112 -7.35 4.37 10.73
C GLU A 112 -7.42 4.97 9.32
N ALA A 113 -7.07 6.25 9.20
CA ALA A 113 -7.01 6.95 7.92
C ALA A 113 -6.15 6.22 6.85
N GLU A 114 -5.09 5.48 7.25
CA GLU A 114 -4.30 4.67 6.32
C GLU A 114 -5.03 3.41 5.84
N MET A 115 -5.78 2.75 6.72
CA MET A 115 -6.64 1.63 6.33
C MET A 115 -7.77 2.11 5.43
N MET A 116 -8.41 3.23 5.78
CA MET A 116 -9.44 3.87 4.95
C MET A 116 -8.91 4.24 3.56
N ASN A 117 -7.71 4.80 3.47
CA ASN A 117 -7.04 5.05 2.20
C ASN A 117 -6.82 3.75 1.40
N GLY A 118 -6.47 2.64 2.06
CA GLY A 118 -6.40 1.32 1.44
C GLY A 118 -7.73 0.85 0.86
N TYR A 119 -8.81 0.92 1.64
CA TYR A 119 -10.15 0.52 1.19
C TYR A 119 -10.66 1.38 0.03
N LEU A 120 -10.47 2.70 0.11
CA LEU A 120 -10.85 3.62 -0.97
C LEU A 120 -10.08 3.31 -2.26
N ARG A 121 -8.77 3.03 -2.16
CA ARG A 121 -7.96 2.63 -3.32
C ARG A 121 -8.40 1.29 -3.92
N ALA A 122 -8.82 0.34 -3.10
CA ALA A 122 -9.37 -0.92 -3.59
C ALA A 122 -10.66 -0.71 -4.39
N LYS A 123 -11.46 0.32 -4.03
CA LYS A 123 -12.61 0.79 -4.82
C LYS A 123 -12.25 1.67 -6.02
N GLY A 124 -10.96 1.91 -6.29
CA GLY A 124 -10.50 2.80 -7.37
C GLY A 124 -10.60 4.30 -7.06
N ILE A 125 -10.90 4.66 -5.81
CA ILE A 125 -11.00 6.06 -5.36
C ILE A 125 -9.66 6.48 -4.77
N PHE A 126 -9.06 7.51 -5.37
CA PHE A 126 -7.76 8.01 -4.96
C PHE A 126 -7.91 9.40 -4.39
N VAL A 127 -7.73 9.52 -3.08
CA VAL A 127 -7.93 10.80 -2.37
C VAL A 127 -6.66 11.17 -1.60
N GLN A 128 -6.50 12.47 -1.34
CA GLN A 128 -5.47 12.98 -0.47
C GLN A 128 -5.69 12.49 0.97
N ARG A 129 -4.62 12.08 1.65
CA ARG A 129 -4.65 11.63 3.05
C ARG A 129 -5.30 12.67 3.98
N GLN A 130 -5.09 13.95 3.71
CA GLN A 130 -5.68 15.03 4.51
C GLN A 130 -7.21 15.03 4.43
N ARG A 131 -7.81 14.89 3.24
CA ARG A 131 -9.28 14.85 3.07
C ARG A 131 -9.88 13.67 3.82
N ILE A 132 -9.24 12.49 3.75
CA ILE A 132 -9.68 11.30 4.50
C ILE A 132 -9.62 11.56 6.02
N ARG A 133 -8.56 12.20 6.52
CA ARG A 133 -8.44 12.55 7.94
C ARG A 133 -9.52 13.56 8.38
N MET A 134 -9.80 14.57 7.55
CA MET A 134 -10.85 15.55 7.86
C MET A 134 -12.23 14.88 7.90
N SER A 135 -12.53 14.03 6.92
CA SER A 135 -13.75 13.22 6.87
C SER A 135 -13.89 12.34 8.12
N LEU A 136 -12.86 11.57 8.46
CA LEU A 136 -12.88 10.68 9.63
C LEU A 136 -13.02 11.47 10.94
N ASN A 137 -12.37 12.63 11.07
CA ASN A 137 -12.51 13.50 12.24
C ASN A 137 -13.91 14.13 12.34
N SER A 138 -14.59 14.35 11.22
CA SER A 138 -15.98 14.80 11.23
C SER A 138 -16.96 13.69 11.63
N ILE A 139 -16.63 12.43 11.37
CA ILE A 139 -17.46 11.27 11.69
C ILE A 139 -17.27 10.84 13.16
N ASP A 140 -16.02 10.70 13.59
CA ASP A 140 -15.66 10.29 14.94
C ASP A 140 -14.53 11.17 15.50
N PRO A 141 -14.89 12.36 16.03
CA PRO A 141 -13.93 13.27 16.63
C PRO A 141 -13.35 12.71 17.92
N VAL A 142 -14.08 11.85 18.64
CA VAL A 142 -13.66 11.29 19.94
C VAL A 142 -12.55 10.28 19.75
N SER A 143 -12.73 9.31 18.85
CA SER A 143 -11.67 8.34 18.50
C SER A 143 -10.47 9.03 17.86
N SER A 144 -10.71 10.04 17.02
CA SER A 144 -9.64 10.83 16.40
C SER A 144 -8.81 11.57 17.46
N ALA A 145 -9.45 12.24 18.41
CA ALA A 145 -8.78 12.91 19.53
C ALA A 145 -8.07 11.92 20.45
N GLY A 146 -8.71 10.79 20.77
CA GLY A 146 -8.13 9.72 21.56
C GLY A 146 -6.81 9.23 20.97
N ARG A 147 -6.75 9.00 19.66
CA ARG A 147 -5.52 8.60 18.96
C ARG A 147 -4.43 9.67 18.99
N TRP A 148 -4.77 10.96 18.90
CA TRP A 148 -3.78 12.02 19.05
C TRP A 148 -3.25 12.12 20.48
N ALA A 149 -4.08 11.80 21.47
CA ALA A 149 -3.71 11.77 22.88
C ALA A 149 -2.89 10.54 23.26
N GLN A 150 -2.93 9.45 22.49
CA GLN A 150 -2.06 8.28 22.66
C GLN A 150 -0.61 8.63 22.25
N VAL A 151 0.06 9.41 23.10
CA VAL A 151 1.50 9.65 22.97
C VAL A 151 2.22 8.37 23.39
N ILE A 152 3.06 7.83 22.51
CA ILE A 152 3.96 6.72 22.85
C ILE A 152 4.86 7.19 23.99
N ASN A 153 4.65 6.67 25.20
CA ASN A 153 5.51 6.97 26.33
C ASN A 153 6.86 6.26 26.13
N ARG A 154 7.89 7.03 25.75
CA ARG A 154 9.25 6.49 25.61
C ARG A 154 9.87 6.35 27.00
N ARG A 155 10.51 5.21 27.24
CA ARG A 155 11.17 4.93 28.51
C ARG A 155 12.41 5.80 28.66
N SER A 156 12.55 6.46 29.81
CA SER A 156 13.81 7.07 30.25
C SER A 156 14.62 6.03 30.99
N TYR A 157 15.73 5.60 30.38
CA TYR A 157 16.63 4.62 30.97
C TYR A 157 17.63 5.32 31.90
N HIS A 158 17.68 4.87 33.15
CA HIS A 158 18.73 5.25 34.10
C HIS A 158 19.68 4.07 34.25
N VAL A 159 20.95 4.29 33.94
CA VAL A 159 21.98 3.25 33.95
C VAL A 159 23.01 3.56 35.05
N PRO A 160 23.39 2.57 35.87
CA PRO A 160 24.27 2.80 37.02
C PRO A 160 25.70 3.21 36.63
N SER A 161 26.16 2.84 35.43
CA SER A 161 27.49 3.19 34.92
C SER A 161 27.57 3.11 33.39
N PRO A 162 28.55 3.75 32.73
CA PRO A 162 28.79 3.55 31.30
C PRO A 162 28.95 2.06 30.99
N ASN A 163 28.26 1.56 29.97
CA ASN A 163 28.28 0.15 29.52
C ASN A 163 27.49 -0.87 30.36
N SER A 164 26.67 -0.44 31.31
CA SER A 164 25.80 -1.32 32.12
C SER A 164 24.47 -1.70 31.45
N MET A 165 24.20 -1.20 30.24
CA MET A 165 22.99 -1.47 29.48
C MET A 165 23.34 -1.91 28.07
N TRP A 166 23.01 -3.16 27.77
CA TRP A 166 23.13 -3.73 26.43
C TRP A 166 21.73 -4.05 25.94
N HIS A 167 21.30 -3.37 24.89
CA HIS A 167 20.12 -3.76 24.15
C HIS A 167 20.57 -4.65 23.00
N MET A 168 20.07 -5.88 22.97
CA MET A 168 20.21 -6.76 21.82
C MET A 168 19.15 -6.35 20.81
N ASP A 169 19.50 -5.46 19.89
CA ASP A 169 18.59 -4.99 18.84
C ASP A 169 18.60 -6.00 17.68
N GLY A 170 17.42 -6.50 17.30
CA GLY A 170 17.29 -7.44 16.19
C GLY A 170 17.75 -6.80 14.88
N HIS A 171 18.91 -7.21 14.37
CA HIS A 171 19.49 -6.56 13.18
C HIS A 171 18.82 -7.03 11.88
N ARG A 172 17.65 -6.45 11.58
CA ARG A 172 16.81 -6.78 10.41
C ARG A 172 17.35 -6.27 9.06
N LYS A 173 18.47 -5.53 9.04
CA LYS A 173 19.05 -5.00 7.80
C LYS A 173 19.57 -6.11 6.87
N LEU A 174 19.87 -7.28 7.42
CA LEU A 174 20.38 -8.42 6.65
C LEU A 174 19.27 -9.33 6.06
N ILE A 175 17.99 -9.05 6.34
CA ILE A 175 16.86 -9.81 5.80
C ILE A 175 16.86 -9.82 4.26
N ARG A 176 17.32 -8.73 3.63
CA ARG A 176 17.45 -8.66 2.16
C ARG A 176 18.37 -9.75 1.61
N TRP A 177 19.34 -10.22 2.40
CA TRP A 177 20.33 -11.23 2.05
C TRP A 177 19.99 -12.62 2.63
N GLY A 178 18.80 -12.79 3.21
CA GLY A 178 18.33 -14.07 3.75
C GLY A 178 18.82 -14.40 5.17
N PHE A 179 19.57 -13.51 5.82
CA PHE A 179 20.01 -13.72 7.20
C PHE A 179 19.05 -13.05 8.18
N VAL A 180 18.49 -13.85 9.09
CA VAL A 180 17.70 -13.37 10.22
C VAL A 180 18.41 -13.80 11.49
N ILE A 181 18.95 -12.83 12.22
CA ILE A 181 19.59 -13.06 13.51
C ILE A 181 18.53 -12.78 14.57
N HIS A 182 18.06 -13.83 15.24
CA HIS A 182 17.26 -13.75 16.45
C HIS A 182 18.20 -13.92 17.64
N ASP A 183 18.13 -13.02 18.61
CA ASP A 183 18.81 -13.21 19.89
C ASP A 183 17.86 -13.91 20.86
N SER A 184 18.23 -15.12 21.28
CA SER A 184 17.52 -15.89 22.31
C SER A 184 18.55 -16.73 23.05
N ASP A 185 19.00 -16.23 24.21
CA ASP A 185 19.90 -16.93 25.12
C ASP A 185 19.07 -17.44 26.32
N GLU A 186 18.60 -18.70 26.27
CA GLU A 186 18.15 -19.42 27.46
C GLU A 186 19.40 -19.98 28.16
N ARG A 187 19.94 -19.21 29.11
CA ARG A 187 20.85 -19.78 30.11
C ARG A 187 20.10 -20.03 31.40
N ASN A 188 19.78 -21.31 31.63
CA ASN A 188 19.56 -21.86 32.96
C ASN A 188 20.74 -21.50 33.86
N ILE A 189 20.52 -20.57 34.77
CA ILE A 189 21.38 -20.38 35.93
C ILE A 189 20.89 -21.38 36.97
N THR A 190 21.62 -22.49 37.12
CA THR A 190 21.51 -23.36 38.30
C THR A 190 22.86 -23.42 39.00
N GLY A 191 22.87 -22.97 40.26
CA GLY A 191 23.76 -23.42 41.33
C GLY A 191 25.14 -22.79 41.37
#